data_AF-A0A386GXU1-F1
#
_entry.id   AF-A0A386GXU1-F1
#
_cell.length_a   1.000
_cell.length_b   1.000
_cell.length_c   1.000
_cell.angle_alpha   90.00
_cell.angle_beta   90.00
_cell.angle_gamma   90.00
#
_symmetry.space_group_name_H-M   'P 1'
#
loop_
_entity.id
_entity.type
_entity.pdbx_description
1 polymer ?
#
loop_
_entity_poly.entity_id
_entity_poly.type
_entity_poly.pdbx_seq_one_letter_code
_entity_poly.pdbx_strand_id
1 'polypeptide(L)'
;MESELRDDNERGAPAGDIRTMTLEAYADTIVPGQKRFADDRAIAGVSTGGGAVQAGALELLQWDATGIHEGLDDLVRLVNEHALAYATERRLAPDPTVPPFVALDYPDRAALIQRLTTPGHPEKEFWVLLSLFCNMAFDSAAHLNTAQAMEDGHPGLEAMGLSMPDADGLWRFKDYSYGREFARLHPDTTSTGSPA
;
A
#
# COMPACT_ATOMS: atom_id res chain seq x y z
N MET A 1 -4.08 29.30 -35.61
CA MET A 1 -4.97 28.73 -36.64
C MET A 1 -4.30 27.45 -37.11
N GLU A 2 -4.14 26.48 -36.22
CA GLU A 2 -5.10 25.42 -35.82
C GLU A 2 -4.43 24.11 -36.28
N SER A 3 -4.52 23.04 -35.46
CA SER A 3 -3.63 21.86 -35.45
C SER A 3 -2.46 22.08 -34.48
N GLU A 4 -2.42 21.54 -33.27
CA GLU A 4 -2.76 20.18 -32.87
C GLU A 4 -3.39 20.16 -31.47
N LEU A 5 -4.73 20.06 -31.39
CA LEU A 5 -5.37 19.39 -30.26
C LEU A 5 -5.77 18.01 -30.78
N ARG A 6 -4.88 17.04 -30.62
CA ARG A 6 -5.29 15.64 -30.64
C ARG A 6 -5.78 15.31 -29.24
N ASP A 7 -7.09 15.29 -29.18
CA ASP A 7 -7.91 14.75 -28.12
C ASP A 7 -7.61 13.23 -28.04
N ASP A 8 -6.65 12.84 -27.20
CA ASP A 8 -6.29 11.43 -26.95
C ASP A 8 -7.25 10.75 -25.97
N ASN A 9 -8.43 11.33 -25.76
CA ASN A 9 -9.43 10.82 -24.84
C ASN A 9 -10.65 10.32 -25.60
N GLU A 10 -10.54 9.14 -26.23
CA GLU A 10 -11.68 8.20 -26.41
C GLU A 10 -11.27 6.94 -27.19
N ARG A 11 -11.22 5.78 -26.49
CA ARG A 11 -11.86 4.49 -26.87
C ARG A 11 -11.44 3.31 -25.96
N GLY A 12 -12.37 2.85 -25.12
CA GLY A 12 -12.61 1.42 -24.84
C GLY A 12 -11.83 0.74 -23.70
N ALA A 13 -12.54 0.49 -22.57
CA ALA A 13 -12.17 -0.23 -21.34
C ALA A 13 -11.15 0.48 -20.42
N PRO A 14 -11.27 0.41 -19.08
CA PRO A 14 -10.27 0.96 -18.18
C PRO A 14 -9.09 -0.01 -18.13
N ALA A 15 -8.30 -0.08 -19.22
CA ALA A 15 -6.94 -0.55 -19.13
C ALA A 15 -6.21 0.50 -18.29
N GLY A 16 -6.09 0.24 -16.98
CA GLY A 16 -5.24 1.06 -16.13
C GLY A 16 -3.84 1.12 -16.76
N ASP A 17 -3.19 2.27 -16.62
CA ASP A 17 -1.78 2.42 -16.99
C ASP A 17 -0.97 1.21 -16.47
N ILE A 18 -0.04 0.67 -17.28
CA ILE A 18 0.84 -0.46 -16.93
C ILE A 18 1.43 -0.26 -15.54
N ARG A 19 1.82 0.99 -15.26
CA ARG A 19 2.32 1.43 -13.96
C ARG A 19 1.31 1.18 -12.85
N THR A 20 0.12 1.76 -12.96
CA THR A 20 -0.97 1.61 -11.98
C THR A 20 -1.34 0.14 -11.76
N MET A 21 -1.60 -0.62 -12.82
CA MET A 21 -2.00 -2.04 -12.68
C MET A 21 -0.92 -2.87 -12.00
N THR A 22 0.36 -2.63 -12.34
CA THR A 22 1.49 -3.34 -11.74
C THR A 22 1.64 -2.98 -10.27
N LEU A 23 1.58 -1.69 -9.92
CA LEU A 23 1.71 -1.23 -8.53
C LEU A 23 0.53 -1.69 -7.67
N GLU A 24 -0.69 -1.67 -8.19
CA GLU A 24 -1.87 -2.21 -7.50
C GLU A 24 -1.72 -3.71 -7.25
N ALA A 25 -1.31 -4.48 -8.25
CA ALA A 25 -1.07 -5.91 -8.09
C ALA A 25 0.05 -6.21 -7.10
N TYR A 26 1.10 -5.38 -7.07
CA TYR A 26 2.17 -5.51 -6.09
C TYR A 26 1.64 -5.25 -4.68
N ALA A 27 0.94 -4.13 -4.48
CA ALA A 27 0.37 -3.75 -3.19
C ALA A 27 -0.63 -4.80 -2.67
N ASP A 28 -1.54 -5.29 -3.52
CA ASP A 28 -2.47 -6.38 -3.19
C ASP A 28 -1.75 -7.69 -2.86
N THR A 29 -0.58 -7.95 -3.45
CA THR A 29 0.21 -9.13 -3.08
C THR A 29 0.80 -9.01 -1.66
N ILE A 30 1.09 -7.78 -1.19
CA ILE A 30 1.64 -7.53 0.15
C ILE A 30 0.56 -7.56 1.22
N VAL A 31 -0.52 -6.77 1.03
CA VAL A 31 -1.70 -6.78 1.92
C VAL A 31 -2.95 -7.01 1.05
N PRO A 32 -3.43 -8.26 0.96
CA PRO A 32 -4.50 -8.60 0.02
C PRO A 32 -5.85 -8.00 0.38
N GLY A 33 -6.57 -7.55 -0.64
CA GLY A 33 -7.91 -7.00 -0.53
C GLY A 33 -8.95 -7.75 -1.36
N GLN A 34 -10.20 -7.32 -1.22
CA GLN A 34 -11.30 -7.76 -2.08
C GLN A 34 -11.21 -7.09 -3.45
N LYS A 35 -11.64 -7.78 -4.51
CA LYS A 35 -11.73 -7.18 -5.84
C LYS A 35 -12.67 -5.98 -5.87
N ARG A 36 -12.39 -5.00 -6.74
CA ARG A 36 -13.32 -3.90 -7.05
C ARG A 36 -14.52 -4.39 -7.87
N PHE A 37 -14.28 -5.34 -8.77
CA PHE A 37 -15.27 -5.98 -9.64
C PHE A 37 -14.77 -7.39 -10.03
N ALA A 38 -15.64 -8.22 -10.60
CA ALA A 38 -15.35 -9.65 -10.84
C ALA A 38 -14.06 -9.89 -11.66
N ASP A 39 -13.88 -9.08 -12.71
CA ASP A 39 -12.77 -9.20 -13.67
C ASP A 39 -11.54 -8.36 -13.28
N ASP A 40 -11.48 -7.83 -12.05
CA ASP A 40 -10.29 -7.10 -11.60
C ASP A 40 -9.08 -8.05 -11.61
N ARG A 41 -8.08 -7.67 -12.41
CA ARG A 41 -6.83 -8.44 -12.58
C ARG A 41 -5.74 -7.93 -11.65
N ALA A 42 -5.76 -6.65 -11.31
CA ALA A 42 -4.76 -6.08 -10.42
C ALA A 42 -4.97 -6.64 -9.01
N ILE A 43 -6.21 -6.59 -8.50
CA ILE A 43 -6.57 -7.12 -7.19
C ILE A 43 -7.00 -8.59 -7.33
N ALA A 44 -6.27 -9.51 -6.72
CA ALA A 44 -6.51 -10.94 -6.84
C ALA A 44 -7.79 -11.38 -6.11
N GLY A 45 -8.19 -10.67 -5.05
CA GLY A 45 -9.42 -10.99 -4.32
C GLY A 45 -9.32 -12.19 -3.39
N VAL A 46 -8.12 -12.49 -2.88
CA VAL A 46 -7.88 -13.63 -1.98
C VAL A 46 -8.28 -13.37 -0.52
N SER A 47 -8.67 -12.13 -0.21
CA SER A 47 -9.16 -11.71 1.11
C SER A 47 -10.51 -11.01 0.99
N THR A 48 -11.25 -10.96 2.11
CA THR A 48 -12.47 -10.17 2.25
C THR A 48 -12.16 -8.87 2.98
N GLY A 49 -12.71 -7.74 2.52
CA GLY A 49 -12.42 -6.41 3.06
C GLY A 49 -11.38 -5.64 2.25
N GLY A 50 -11.00 -4.44 2.71
CA GLY A 50 -10.00 -3.61 2.04
C GLY A 50 -8.57 -4.11 2.30
N GLY A 51 -7.72 -4.08 1.27
CA GLY A 51 -6.28 -4.35 1.37
C GLY A 51 -5.45 -3.08 1.19
N ALA A 52 -4.15 -3.23 0.88
CA ALA A 52 -3.26 -2.09 0.66
C ALA A 52 -3.73 -1.14 -0.45
N VAL A 53 -4.34 -1.68 -1.53
CA VAL A 53 -4.86 -0.86 -2.62
C VAL A 53 -5.98 0.06 -2.13
N GLN A 54 -6.98 -0.48 -1.42
CA GLN A 54 -8.06 0.32 -0.84
C GLN A 54 -7.59 1.25 0.29
N ALA A 55 -6.46 0.92 0.93
CA ALA A 55 -5.81 1.75 1.95
C ALA A 55 -4.96 2.90 1.36
N GLY A 56 -4.96 3.10 0.05
CA GLY A 56 -4.23 4.22 -0.56
C GLY A 56 -2.74 3.96 -0.80
N ALA A 57 -2.34 2.72 -1.04
CA ALA A 57 -0.93 2.39 -1.30
C ALA A 57 -0.35 3.15 -2.49
N LEU A 58 -1.13 3.38 -3.55
CA LEU A 58 -0.64 4.08 -4.74
C LEU A 58 -0.38 5.57 -4.43
N GLU A 59 -1.25 6.19 -3.65
CA GLU A 59 -1.13 7.56 -3.19
C GLU A 59 0.14 7.71 -2.34
N LEU A 60 0.35 6.82 -1.37
CA LEU A 60 1.56 6.82 -0.56
C LEU A 60 2.82 6.62 -1.40
N LEU A 61 2.85 5.63 -2.30
CA LEU A 61 4.02 5.35 -3.15
C LEU A 61 4.40 6.54 -4.05
N GLN A 62 3.41 7.26 -4.55
CA GLN A 62 3.61 8.42 -5.43
C GLN A 62 3.93 9.69 -4.66
N TRP A 63 3.82 9.68 -3.33
CA TRP A 63 4.11 10.85 -2.52
C TRP A 63 5.62 11.13 -2.51
N ASP A 64 5.99 12.36 -2.85
CA ASP A 64 7.38 12.82 -2.91
C ASP A 64 8.16 12.57 -1.60
N ALA A 65 7.48 12.71 -0.46
CA ALA A 65 8.02 12.47 0.87
C ALA A 65 8.57 11.05 1.10
N THR A 66 8.16 10.07 0.28
CA THR A 66 8.71 8.70 0.36
C THR A 66 10.14 8.60 -0.17
N GLY A 67 10.56 9.53 -1.03
CA GLY A 67 11.86 9.50 -1.71
C GLY A 67 12.00 8.42 -2.79
N ILE A 68 10.97 7.62 -3.09
CA ILE A 68 11.02 6.55 -4.10
C ILE A 68 10.19 6.83 -5.36
N HIS A 69 9.35 7.86 -5.35
CA HIS A 69 8.40 8.18 -6.42
C HIS A 69 9.02 8.24 -7.82
N GLU A 70 10.19 8.88 -7.98
CA GLU A 70 10.95 8.98 -9.24
C GLU A 70 11.45 7.63 -9.75
N GLY A 71 11.67 6.65 -8.85
CA GLY A 71 12.16 5.31 -9.20
C GLY A 71 11.06 4.28 -9.46
N LEU A 72 9.78 4.65 -9.32
CA LEU A 72 8.67 3.70 -9.44
C LEU A 72 8.58 3.07 -10.83
N ASP A 73 8.87 3.82 -11.89
CA ASP A 73 8.79 3.31 -13.26
C ASP A 73 9.83 2.21 -13.51
N ASP A 74 11.02 2.35 -12.93
CA ASP A 74 12.06 1.33 -12.96
C ASP A 74 11.66 0.08 -12.16
N LEU A 75 11.04 0.25 -10.98
CA LEU A 75 10.55 -0.87 -10.18
C LEU A 75 9.40 -1.62 -10.89
N VAL A 76 8.51 -0.89 -11.56
CA VAL A 76 7.44 -1.46 -12.40
C VAL A 76 8.01 -2.27 -13.55
N ARG A 77 9.04 -1.75 -14.23
CA ARG A 77 9.71 -2.48 -15.30
C ARG A 77 10.37 -3.75 -14.75
N LEU A 78 11.18 -3.63 -13.70
CA LEU A 78 11.92 -4.74 -13.11
C LEU A 78 11.00 -5.86 -12.60
N VAL A 79 9.90 -5.54 -11.92
CA VAL A 79 9.01 -6.58 -11.40
C VAL A 79 8.31 -7.35 -12.54
N ASN A 80 8.00 -6.69 -13.65
CA ASN A 80 7.45 -7.34 -14.82
C ASN A 80 8.50 -8.22 -15.55
N GLU A 81 9.77 -7.79 -15.60
CA GLU A 81 10.87 -8.63 -16.10
C GLU A 81 11.06 -9.90 -15.24
N HIS A 82 11.06 -9.74 -13.91
CA HIS A 82 11.10 -10.85 -12.97
C HIS A 82 9.91 -11.80 -13.10
N ALA A 83 8.71 -11.26 -13.34
CA ALA A 83 7.51 -12.05 -13.58
C ALA A 83 7.59 -12.89 -14.86
N LEU A 84 8.14 -12.33 -15.96
CA LEU A 84 8.38 -13.08 -17.20
C LEU A 84 9.40 -14.21 -16.99
N ALA A 85 10.50 -13.93 -16.29
CA ALA A 85 11.50 -14.94 -15.97
C ALA A 85 10.90 -16.06 -15.11
N TYR A 86 10.17 -15.69 -14.05
CA TYR A 86 9.45 -16.62 -13.18
C TYR A 86 8.44 -17.47 -13.95
N ALA A 87 7.62 -16.86 -14.81
CA ALA A 87 6.65 -17.58 -15.64
C ALA A 87 7.34 -18.59 -16.56
N THR A 88 8.48 -18.23 -17.15
CA THR A 88 9.28 -19.12 -18.00
C THR A 88 9.82 -20.31 -17.20
N GLU A 89 10.41 -20.08 -16.03
CA GLU A 89 10.92 -21.13 -15.13
C GLU A 89 9.81 -22.11 -14.71
N ARG A 90 8.63 -21.57 -14.41
CA ARG A 90 7.45 -22.32 -13.96
C ARG A 90 6.62 -22.90 -15.11
N ARG A 91 6.98 -22.59 -16.37
CA ARG A 91 6.24 -22.96 -17.60
C ARG A 91 4.77 -22.50 -17.57
N LEU A 92 4.56 -21.30 -17.04
CA LEU A 92 3.26 -20.63 -17.06
C LEU A 92 3.05 -19.95 -18.41
N ALA A 93 1.80 -19.82 -18.84
CA ALA A 93 1.40 -19.08 -20.03
C ALA A 93 0.63 -17.82 -19.59
N PRO A 94 1.33 -16.75 -19.16
CA PRO A 94 0.67 -15.53 -18.71
C PRO A 94 -0.11 -14.89 -19.86
N ASP A 95 -1.26 -14.31 -19.52
CA ASP A 95 -2.09 -13.52 -20.43
C ASP A 95 -1.31 -12.31 -20.96
N PRO A 96 -1.09 -12.20 -22.28
CA PRO A 96 -0.27 -11.13 -22.87
C PRO A 96 -1.00 -9.78 -22.93
N THR A 97 -2.27 -9.72 -22.54
CA THR A 97 -3.07 -8.48 -22.60
C THR A 97 -2.93 -7.60 -21.36
N VAL A 98 -2.24 -8.10 -20.32
CA VAL A 98 -1.98 -7.38 -19.06
C VAL A 98 -0.48 -7.42 -18.73
N PRO A 99 0.02 -6.54 -17.84
CA PRO A 99 1.42 -6.59 -17.44
C PRO A 99 1.82 -7.97 -16.89
N PRO A 100 3.04 -8.48 -17.17
CA PRO A 100 3.46 -9.82 -16.77
C PRO A 100 3.24 -10.17 -15.30
N PHE A 101 3.51 -9.24 -14.38
CA PHE A 101 3.28 -9.47 -12.95
C PHE A 101 1.79 -9.61 -12.61
N VAL A 102 0.94 -8.81 -13.26
CA VAL A 102 -0.52 -8.86 -13.14
C VAL A 102 -1.09 -10.15 -13.75
N ALA A 103 -0.43 -10.70 -14.76
CA ALA A 103 -0.87 -11.95 -15.39
C ALA A 103 -0.71 -13.18 -14.49
N LEU A 104 0.16 -13.12 -13.47
CA LEU A 104 0.33 -14.19 -12.48
C LEU A 104 -0.86 -14.26 -11.52
N ASP A 105 -1.25 -15.46 -11.11
CA ASP A 105 -2.18 -15.65 -10.00
C ASP A 105 -1.51 -15.36 -8.65
N TYR A 106 -2.30 -15.06 -7.63
CA TYR A 106 -1.79 -14.66 -6.30
C TYR A 106 -0.69 -15.58 -5.73
N PRO A 107 -0.82 -16.93 -5.73
CA PRO A 107 0.23 -17.78 -5.19
C PRO A 107 1.58 -17.60 -5.88
N ASP A 108 1.58 -17.32 -7.18
CA ASP A 108 2.79 -17.10 -7.96
C ASP A 108 3.35 -15.69 -7.75
N ARG A 109 2.49 -14.67 -7.62
CA ARG A 109 2.92 -13.32 -7.21
C ARG A 109 3.59 -13.35 -5.84
N ALA A 110 2.97 -13.99 -4.86
CA ALA A 110 3.50 -14.10 -3.50
C ALA A 110 4.82 -14.88 -3.47
N ALA A 111 4.93 -15.99 -4.21
CA ALA A 111 6.17 -16.74 -4.33
C ALA A 111 7.29 -15.93 -5.00
N LEU A 112 6.97 -15.12 -6.01
CA LEU A 112 7.94 -14.23 -6.64
C LEU A 112 8.41 -13.13 -5.69
N ILE A 113 7.49 -12.42 -5.01
CA ILE A 113 7.86 -11.40 -4.03
C ILE A 113 8.71 -12.00 -2.90
N GLN A 114 8.38 -13.21 -2.43
CA GLN A 114 9.21 -13.91 -1.44
C GLN A 114 10.64 -14.13 -1.94
N ARG A 115 10.84 -14.53 -3.21
CA ARG A 115 12.18 -14.67 -3.81
C ARG A 115 12.91 -13.33 -3.86
N LEU A 116 12.24 -12.28 -4.33
CA LEU A 116 12.80 -10.94 -4.46
C LEU A 116 13.20 -10.32 -3.12
N THR A 117 12.48 -10.67 -2.04
CA THR A 117 12.73 -10.17 -0.68
C THR A 117 13.61 -11.10 0.17
N THR A 118 14.02 -12.25 -0.37
CA THR A 118 14.86 -13.22 0.34
C THR A 118 16.27 -12.65 0.61
N PRO A 119 16.86 -12.87 1.79
CA PRO A 119 18.24 -12.48 2.07
C PRO A 119 19.22 -12.99 1.00
N GLY A 120 20.07 -12.08 0.50
CA GLY A 120 21.05 -12.38 -0.55
C GLY A 120 20.59 -12.07 -1.97
N HIS A 121 19.32 -11.73 -2.19
CA HIS A 121 18.89 -11.20 -3.49
C HIS A 121 19.54 -9.82 -3.73
N PRO A 122 20.12 -9.57 -4.92
CA PRO A 122 20.88 -8.33 -5.19
C PRO A 122 20.02 -7.06 -5.06
N GLU A 123 18.73 -7.16 -5.37
CA GLU A 123 17.79 -6.05 -5.38
C GLU A 123 16.88 -6.01 -4.14
N LYS A 124 17.17 -6.86 -3.12
CA LYS A 124 16.28 -7.08 -1.96
C LYS A 124 15.81 -5.77 -1.31
N GLU A 125 16.71 -4.81 -1.17
CA GLU A 125 16.44 -3.53 -0.49
C GLU A 125 15.32 -2.75 -1.17
N PHE A 126 15.27 -2.74 -2.50
CA PHE A 126 14.21 -2.07 -3.26
C PHE A 126 12.85 -2.75 -3.03
N TRP A 127 12.82 -4.08 -3.06
CA TRP A 127 11.59 -4.84 -2.87
C TRP A 127 11.05 -4.76 -1.44
N VAL A 128 11.95 -4.76 -0.45
CA VAL A 128 11.59 -4.54 0.95
C VAL A 128 11.05 -3.12 1.15
N LEU A 129 11.66 -2.10 0.54
CA LEU A 129 11.21 -0.73 0.64
C LEU A 129 9.83 -0.52 0.00
N LEU A 130 9.60 -1.09 -1.20
CA LEU A 130 8.30 -1.03 -1.87
C LEU A 130 7.21 -1.73 -1.04
N SER A 131 7.53 -2.91 -0.50
CA SER A 131 6.64 -3.67 0.39
C SER A 131 6.35 -2.94 1.69
N LEU A 132 7.33 -2.23 2.24
CA LEU A 132 7.17 -1.44 3.45
C LEU A 132 6.10 -0.36 3.25
N PHE A 133 6.16 0.41 2.16
CA PHE A 133 5.13 1.43 1.90
C PHE A 133 3.74 0.83 1.67
N CYS A 134 3.65 -0.35 1.08
CA CYS A 134 2.36 -1.06 0.96
C CYS A 134 1.77 -1.43 2.33
N ASN A 135 2.61 -1.89 3.28
CA ASN A 135 2.18 -2.11 4.66
C ASN A 135 1.81 -0.78 5.34
N MET A 136 2.63 0.26 5.19
CA MET A 136 2.40 1.57 5.81
C MET A 136 1.09 2.23 5.36
N ALA A 137 0.70 2.04 4.10
CA ALA A 137 -0.60 2.50 3.64
C ALA A 137 -1.73 1.87 4.47
N PHE A 138 -1.64 0.56 4.74
CA PHE A 138 -2.63 -0.17 5.52
C PHE A 138 -2.55 0.10 7.03
N ASP A 139 -1.38 -0.09 7.65
CA ASP A 139 -1.21 -0.15 9.11
C ASP A 139 -1.01 1.22 9.79
N SER A 140 -0.77 2.28 9.04
CA SER A 140 -0.50 3.58 9.62
C SER A 140 -1.13 4.73 8.85
N ALA A 141 -1.61 4.47 7.62
CA ALA A 141 -2.19 5.47 6.75
C ALA A 141 -1.30 6.72 6.67
N ALA A 142 0.02 6.53 6.55
CA ALA A 142 1.03 7.58 6.80
C ALA A 142 0.90 8.84 5.92
N HIS A 143 0.15 8.73 4.82
CA HIS A 143 -0.15 9.81 3.87
C HIS A 143 -1.46 10.56 4.18
N LEU A 144 -2.20 10.16 5.22
CA LEU A 144 -3.51 10.69 5.56
C LEU A 144 -3.52 11.34 6.95
N ASN A 145 -4.44 12.28 7.14
CA ASN A 145 -4.79 12.73 8.48
C ASN A 145 -5.54 11.60 9.20
N THR A 146 -5.04 11.15 10.35
CA THR A 146 -5.60 9.99 11.05
C THR A 146 -7.08 10.16 11.44
N ALA A 147 -7.53 11.37 11.83
CA ALA A 147 -8.93 11.59 12.18
C ALA A 147 -9.82 11.42 10.95
N GLN A 148 -9.44 12.04 9.83
CA GLN A 148 -10.18 11.92 8.58
C GLN A 148 -10.19 10.48 8.05
N ALA A 149 -9.04 9.80 8.07
CA ALA A 149 -8.95 8.41 7.63
C ALA A 149 -9.86 7.48 8.44
N MET A 150 -9.99 7.72 9.75
CA MET A 150 -10.92 6.99 10.60
C MET A 150 -12.39 7.30 10.27
N GLU A 151 -12.73 8.58 10.04
CA GLU A 151 -14.09 8.99 9.63
C GLU A 151 -14.49 8.38 8.27
N ASP A 152 -13.52 8.25 7.35
CA ASP A 152 -13.71 7.69 6.03
C ASP A 152 -13.73 6.14 6.01
N GLY A 153 -13.51 5.49 7.16
CA GLY A 153 -13.51 4.03 7.28
C GLY A 153 -12.27 3.36 6.69
N HIS A 154 -11.08 3.90 6.96
CA HIS A 154 -9.83 3.37 6.44
C HIS A 154 -9.61 1.90 6.85
N PRO A 155 -9.47 0.96 5.88
CA PRO A 155 -9.62 -0.46 6.14
C PRO A 155 -8.61 -1.02 7.14
N GLY A 156 -7.37 -0.54 7.09
CA GLY A 156 -6.35 -1.02 8.02
C GLY A 156 -6.41 -0.37 9.41
N LEU A 157 -6.87 0.87 9.52
CA LEU A 157 -7.02 1.51 10.83
C LEU A 157 -8.19 0.90 11.61
N GLU A 158 -9.30 0.61 10.90
CA GLU A 158 -10.43 -0.14 11.45
C GLU A 158 -10.02 -1.56 11.86
N ALA A 159 -9.27 -2.28 11.00
CA ALA A 159 -8.83 -3.64 11.30
C ALA A 159 -7.92 -3.72 12.55
N MET A 160 -7.10 -2.70 12.80
CA MET A 160 -6.30 -2.60 14.02
C MET A 160 -7.10 -2.18 15.26
N GLY A 161 -8.35 -1.73 15.08
CA GLY A 161 -9.22 -1.30 16.18
C GLY A 161 -8.83 0.07 16.75
N LEU A 162 -8.30 0.97 15.93
CA LEU A 162 -8.02 2.34 16.37
C LEU A 162 -9.35 3.01 16.76
N SER A 163 -9.37 3.72 17.89
CA SER A 163 -10.58 4.41 18.37
C SER A 163 -10.60 5.85 17.90
N MET A 164 -11.79 6.38 17.61
CA MET A 164 -11.98 7.82 17.38
C MET A 164 -11.48 8.64 18.58
N PRO A 165 -11.04 9.90 18.35
CA PRO A 165 -10.77 10.81 19.45
C PRO A 165 -12.02 11.03 20.31
N ASP A 166 -11.82 11.36 21.59
CA ASP A 166 -12.92 11.73 22.48
C ASP A 166 -13.60 13.02 22.01
N ALA A 167 -14.73 13.39 22.63
CA ALA A 167 -15.51 14.57 22.24
C ALA A 167 -14.75 15.91 22.31
N ASP A 168 -13.62 15.95 23.01
CA ASP A 168 -12.71 17.10 23.08
C ASP A 168 -11.61 17.08 21.99
N GLY A 169 -11.65 16.13 21.07
CA GLY A 169 -10.71 15.97 19.96
C GLY A 169 -9.39 15.30 20.35
N LEU A 170 -9.24 14.84 21.60
CA LEU A 170 -8.02 14.21 22.08
C LEU A 170 -8.05 12.68 21.92
N TRP A 171 -6.95 12.13 21.42
CA TRP A 171 -6.77 10.69 21.24
C TRP A 171 -6.39 10.04 22.56
N ARG A 172 -7.27 9.18 23.07
CA ARG A 172 -7.05 8.46 24.32
C ARG A 172 -7.35 6.98 24.14
N PHE A 173 -6.43 6.13 24.59
CA PHE A 173 -6.67 4.70 24.66
C PHE A 173 -7.42 4.39 25.96
N LYS A 174 -8.68 3.96 25.86
CA LYS A 174 -9.51 3.66 27.04
C LYS A 174 -8.96 2.50 27.87
N ASP A 175 -8.33 1.53 27.21
CA ASP A 175 -7.83 0.30 27.85
C ASP A 175 -6.33 0.33 28.17
N TYR A 176 -5.54 1.16 27.48
CA TYR A 176 -4.06 1.17 27.57
C TYR A 176 -3.44 2.54 27.84
N SER A 177 -4.23 3.61 27.96
CA SER A 177 -3.81 4.66 28.89
C SER A 177 -3.87 3.99 30.24
N TYR A 178 -2.75 3.99 30.93
CA TYR A 178 -2.57 3.06 32.02
C TYR A 178 -3.57 3.24 33.20
N GLY A 179 -4.53 4.17 33.14
CA GLY A 179 -5.64 4.31 34.08
C GLY A 179 -5.22 4.51 35.54
N ARG A 180 -3.92 4.75 35.75
CA ARG A 180 -3.24 4.78 37.04
C ARG A 180 -2.10 5.77 36.96
N GLU A 181 -1.75 6.35 38.09
CA GLU A 181 -0.57 7.19 38.22
C GLU A 181 0.71 6.31 38.16
N PHE A 182 1.63 6.55 37.21
CA PHE A 182 2.87 5.76 37.03
C PHE A 182 3.97 6.14 38.02
N ALA A 183 3.94 7.40 38.42
CA ALA A 183 4.95 8.00 39.26
C ALA A 183 4.28 9.15 40.01
N ARG A 184 4.65 9.30 41.28
CA ARG A 184 4.29 10.49 42.05
C ARG A 184 4.85 11.71 41.31
N LEU A 185 4.01 12.71 41.10
CA LEU A 185 4.44 13.99 40.54
C LEU A 185 5.63 14.54 41.36
N HIS A 186 6.71 14.95 40.70
CA HIS A 186 7.81 15.59 41.40
C HIS A 186 7.32 16.96 41.94
N PRO A 187 7.72 17.39 43.15
CA PRO A 187 7.30 18.68 43.70
C PRO A 187 7.59 19.86 42.77
N ASP A 188 8.64 19.72 41.95
CA ASP A 188 9.09 20.73 41.00
C ASP A 188 8.57 20.50 39.57
N THR A 189 7.45 19.80 39.39
CA THR A 189 6.78 19.73 38.08
C THR A 189 5.89 20.95 37.89
N THR A 190 6.06 21.67 36.78
CA THR A 190 5.22 22.83 36.43
C THR A 190 3.77 22.41 36.16
N SER A 191 2.85 23.37 36.12
CA SER A 191 1.44 23.13 35.77
C SER A 191 1.22 22.55 34.36
N THR A 192 2.24 22.58 33.51
CA THR A 192 2.22 21.99 32.16
C THR A 192 2.94 20.64 32.08
N GLY A 193 3.45 20.10 33.19
CA GLY A 193 4.11 18.80 33.23
C GLY A 193 5.61 18.82 32.93
N SER A 194 6.26 19.98 32.89
CA SER A 194 7.71 20.09 32.67
C SER A 194 8.48 20.05 34.01
N PRO A 195 9.72 19.53 34.06
CA PRO A 195 10.62 19.79 35.19
C PRO A 195 10.90 21.29 35.28
N ALA A 196 10.75 21.88 36.46
CA ALA A 196 11.10 23.27 36.75
C ALA A 196 12.61 23.44 36.96
#